data_AF-A0A5H2XUT7-F1
#
_entry.id   AF-A0A5H2XUT7-F1
#
_cell.length_a   1.000
_cell.length_b   1.000
_cell.length_c   1.000
_cell.angle_alpha   90.00
_cell.angle_beta   90.00
_cell.angle_gamma   90.00
#
_symmetry.space_group_name_H-M   'P 1'
#
loop_
_entity.id
_entity.type
_entity.pdbx_description
1 polymer ?
#
loop_
_entity_poly.entity_id
_entity_poly.type
_entity_poly.pdbx_seq_one_letter_code
_entity_poly.pdbx_strand_id
1 'polypeptide(L)'
;MRAKLWQMAPLEPTLLQSTQPFCCDTMRFEQWLQFVFIPKIHAIIEQGLPLPANIAIAPMAQMTLSTHDHYNAIHSILERIDNSLSAGDVC
;
A
#
# COMPACT_ATOMS: atom_id res chain seq x y z
N MET A 1 8.47 -17.96 4.52
CA MET A 1 7.27 -17.90 5.36
C MET A 1 6.48 -16.64 4.99
N ARG A 2 5.16 -16.62 5.19
CA ARG A 2 4.30 -15.45 4.90
C ARG A 2 4.21 -14.56 6.15
N ALA A 3 4.08 -13.25 5.96
CA ALA A 3 4.03 -12.27 7.06
C ALA A 3 2.74 -12.33 7.91
N LYS A 4 1.67 -12.99 7.43
CA LYS A 4 0.38 -13.13 8.14
C LYS A 4 -0.27 -11.81 8.59
N LEU A 5 -0.04 -10.73 7.85
CA LEU A 5 -0.60 -9.39 8.13
C LEU A 5 -1.99 -9.17 7.52
N TRP A 6 -2.34 -9.90 6.46
CA TRP A 6 -3.61 -9.72 5.77
C TRP A 6 -4.81 -10.16 6.59
N GLN A 7 -5.85 -9.35 6.51
CA GLN A 7 -7.13 -9.64 7.13
C GLN A 7 -7.97 -10.52 6.19
N MET A 8 -8.66 -11.52 6.76
CA MET A 8 -9.57 -12.38 6.00
C MET A 8 -10.98 -11.80 5.87
N ALA A 9 -11.47 -11.15 6.93
CA ALA A 9 -12.76 -10.47 6.92
C ALA A 9 -12.70 -9.20 6.05
N PRO A 10 -13.81 -8.77 5.44
CA PRO A 10 -13.87 -7.48 4.76
C PRO A 10 -13.66 -6.32 5.76
N LEU A 11 -13.21 -5.16 5.26
CA LEU A 11 -13.24 -3.92 6.04
C LEU A 11 -14.66 -3.39 6.16
N GLU A 12 -14.95 -2.76 7.30
CA GLU A 12 -16.16 -1.97 7.47
C GLU A 12 -16.16 -0.79 6.48
N PRO A 13 -17.26 -0.54 5.74
CA PRO A 13 -17.31 0.52 4.72
C PRO A 13 -16.96 1.92 5.24
N THR A 14 -17.23 2.18 6.52
CA THR A 14 -16.93 3.46 7.18
C THR A 14 -15.44 3.75 7.25
N LEU A 15 -14.58 2.72 7.30
CA LEU A 15 -13.12 2.89 7.35
C LEU A 15 -12.54 3.36 6.02
N LEU A 16 -13.23 3.10 4.90
CA LEU A 16 -12.82 3.56 3.57
C LEU A 16 -13.12 5.04 3.33
N GLN A 17 -13.84 5.71 4.24
CA GLN A 17 -14.26 7.11 4.10
C GLN A 17 -13.22 8.11 4.64
N SER A 18 -12.10 7.64 5.20
CA SER A 18 -11.05 8.54 5.68
C SER A 18 -10.43 9.35 4.55
N THR A 19 -10.24 10.64 4.82
CA THR A 19 -9.54 11.59 3.94
C THR A 19 -8.07 11.79 4.31
N GLN A 20 -7.61 11.18 5.41
CA GLN A 20 -6.23 11.27 5.84
C GLN A 20 -5.31 10.44 4.94
N PRO A 21 -4.04 10.84 4.78
CA PRO A 21 -3.05 10.02 4.08
C PRO A 21 -2.98 8.61 4.67
N PHE A 22 -2.99 7.60 3.79
CA PHE A 22 -2.97 6.18 4.17
C PHE A 22 -4.14 5.72 5.07
N CYS A 23 -5.20 6.53 5.21
CA CYS A 23 -6.31 6.27 6.13
C CYS A 23 -5.84 5.92 7.55
N CYS A 24 -4.74 6.55 8.00
CA CYS A 24 -4.01 6.17 9.22
C CYS A 24 -4.80 6.38 10.52
N ASP A 25 -5.89 7.13 10.47
CA ASP A 25 -6.86 7.38 11.54
C ASP A 25 -7.89 6.26 11.70
N THR A 26 -8.14 5.48 10.64
CA THR A 26 -9.24 4.51 10.58
C THR A 26 -8.77 3.07 10.39
N MET A 27 -7.57 2.83 9.86
CA MET A 27 -7.07 1.47 9.64
C MET A 27 -5.55 1.35 9.79
N ARG A 28 -5.10 0.11 10.00
CA ARG A 28 -3.67 -0.22 10.02
C ARG A 28 -3.10 -0.21 8.60
N PHE A 29 -1.80 0.04 8.48
CA PHE A 29 -1.12 0.18 7.20
C PHE A 29 -1.27 -1.06 6.29
N GLU A 30 -1.19 -2.27 6.85
CA GLU A 30 -1.37 -3.51 6.08
C GLU A 30 -2.80 -3.70 5.57
N GLN A 31 -3.80 -3.16 6.27
CA GLN A 31 -5.20 -3.15 5.82
C GLN A 31 -5.37 -2.15 4.68
N TRP A 32 -4.78 -0.95 4.82
CA TRP A 32 -4.77 0.04 3.74
C TRP A 32 -4.09 -0.51 2.48
N LEU A 33 -2.95 -1.20 2.62
CA LEU A 33 -2.29 -1.87 1.50
C LEU A 33 -3.22 -2.86 0.80
N GLN A 34 -3.89 -3.72 1.58
CA GLN A 34 -4.75 -4.78 1.07
C GLN A 34 -6.00 -4.26 0.35
N PHE A 35 -6.70 -3.32 0.97
CA PHE A 35 -8.06 -2.97 0.56
C PHE A 35 -8.18 -1.64 -0.17
N VAL A 36 -7.18 -0.77 -0.07
CA VAL A 36 -7.18 0.54 -0.73
C VAL A 36 -6.13 0.57 -1.83
N PHE A 37 -4.87 0.35 -1.49
CA PHE A 37 -3.77 0.53 -2.43
C PHE A 37 -3.79 -0.48 -3.57
N ILE A 38 -3.80 -1.79 -3.27
CA ILE A 38 -3.75 -2.84 -4.29
C ILE A 38 -4.95 -2.74 -5.25
N PRO A 39 -6.22 -2.68 -4.78
CA PRO A 39 -7.37 -2.57 -5.69
C PRO A 39 -7.34 -1.29 -6.53
N LYS A 40 -6.89 -0.16 -5.96
CA LYS A 40 -6.77 1.10 -6.69
C LYS A 40 -5.75 1.03 -7.83
N ILE A 41 -4.57 0.48 -7.57
CA ILE A 41 -3.54 0.34 -8.61
C ILE A 41 -4.00 -0.62 -9.71
N HIS A 42 -4.64 -1.74 -9.36
CA HIS A 42 -5.24 -2.64 -10.34
C HIS A 42 -6.24 -1.92 -11.24
N ALA A 43 -7.17 -1.15 -10.67
CA ALA A 43 -8.16 -0.40 -11.44
C ALA A 43 -7.53 0.63 -12.38
N ILE A 44 -6.47 1.34 -11.96
CA ILE A 44 -5.73 2.31 -12.79
C ILE A 44 -5.08 1.60 -13.99
N ILE A 45 -4.43 0.45 -13.74
CA ILE A 45 -3.78 -0.35 -14.79
C ILE A 45 -4.82 -0.89 -15.77
N GLU A 46 -5.92 -1.45 -15.29
CA GLU A 46 -7.01 -1.99 -16.12
C GLU A 46 -7.64 -0.92 -17.01
N GLN A 47 -7.70 0.33 -16.53
CA GLN A 47 -8.22 1.48 -17.29
C GLN A 47 -7.18 2.14 -18.19
N GLY A 48 -5.91 1.69 -18.15
CA GLY A 48 -4.82 2.31 -18.90
C GLY A 48 -4.54 3.77 -18.49
N LEU A 49 -4.89 4.14 -17.26
CA LEU A 49 -4.66 5.48 -16.73
C LEU A 49 -3.21 5.63 -16.27
N PRO A 50 -2.66 6.87 -16.28
CA PRO A 50 -1.31 7.11 -15.78
C PRO A 50 -1.20 6.70 -14.31
N LEU A 51 -0.13 5.96 -14.00
CA LEU A 51 0.16 5.56 -12.63
C LEU A 51 0.50 6.79 -11.77
N PRO A 52 0.12 6.79 -10.49
CA PRO A 52 0.40 7.91 -9.60
C PRO A 52 1.90 8.00 -9.28
N ALA A 53 2.56 9.07 -9.73
CA ALA A 53 4.02 9.25 -9.62
C ALA A 53 4.55 9.67 -8.24
N ASN A 54 3.67 9.92 -7.25
CA ASN A 54 4.04 10.48 -5.94
C ASN A 54 3.61 9.63 -4.75
N ILE A 55 3.53 8.31 -4.92
CA ILE A 55 3.23 7.40 -3.82
C ILE A 55 4.55 6.84 -3.27
N ALA A 56 4.78 7.02 -1.97
CA ALA A 56 5.88 6.39 -1.24
C ALA A 56 5.31 5.56 -0.08
N ILE A 57 5.18 4.23 -0.28
CA ILE A 57 4.64 3.31 0.73
C ILE A 57 5.73 2.66 1.58
N ALA A 58 6.97 2.55 1.08
CA ALA A 58 8.07 1.95 1.81
C ALA A 58 8.45 2.71 3.11
N PRO A 59 8.51 4.06 3.13
CA PRO A 59 8.75 4.80 4.37
C PRO A 59 7.65 4.58 5.41
N MET A 60 6.40 4.45 4.97
CA MET A 60 5.27 4.19 5.87
C MET A 60 5.35 2.80 6.50
N ALA A 61 5.80 1.80 5.75
CA ALA A 61 6.07 0.47 6.29
C ALA A 61 7.20 0.48 7.34
N GLN A 62 8.22 1.32 7.17
CA GLN A 62 9.26 1.49 8.18
C GLN A 62 8.71 2.04 9.49
N MET A 63 7.79 3.00 9.42
CA MET A 63 7.16 3.58 10.62
C MET A 63 6.26 2.59 11.36
N THR A 64 5.60 1.68 10.64
CA THR A 64 4.52 0.84 11.20
C THR A 64 4.92 -0.62 11.43
N LEU A 65 5.83 -1.16 10.61
CA LEU A 65 6.18 -2.58 10.59
C LEU A 65 7.65 -2.86 10.91
N SER A 66 8.45 -1.87 11.31
CA SER A 66 9.90 -2.04 11.58
C SER A 66 10.23 -3.11 12.63
N THR A 67 9.31 -3.39 13.55
CA THR A 67 9.47 -4.41 14.60
C THR A 67 8.99 -5.80 14.18
N HIS A 68 8.41 -5.95 12.99
CA HIS A 68 7.85 -7.21 12.51
C HIS A 68 8.95 -8.13 11.94
N ASP A 69 8.92 -9.43 12.26
CA ASP A 69 9.96 -10.40 11.84
C ASP A 69 10.19 -10.46 10.32
N HIS A 70 9.15 -10.16 9.55
CA HIS A 70 9.17 -10.17 8.08
C HIS A 70 9.38 -8.79 7.45
N TYR A 71 9.71 -7.77 8.26
CA TYR A 71 9.86 -6.38 7.83
C TYR A 71 10.77 -6.24 6.60
N ASN A 72 11.99 -6.77 6.66
CA ASN A 72 12.97 -6.63 5.59
C ASN A 72 12.45 -7.14 4.23
N ALA A 73 11.73 -8.26 4.24
CA ALA A 73 11.15 -8.83 3.02
C ALA A 73 10.00 -7.98 2.49
N ILE A 74 9.16 -7.43 3.38
CA ILE A 74 8.06 -6.54 2.99
C ILE A 74 8.62 -5.22 2.45
N HIS A 75 9.54 -4.59 3.18
CA HIS A 75 10.12 -3.30 2.82
C HIS A 75 10.79 -3.34 1.45
N SER A 76 11.59 -4.38 1.17
CA SER A 76 12.23 -4.55 -0.15
C SER A 76 11.22 -4.64 -1.31
N ILE A 77 10.06 -5.25 -1.09
CA ILE A 77 8.99 -5.31 -2.11
C ILE A 77 8.35 -3.92 -2.29
N LEU A 78 8.08 -3.23 -1.19
CA LEU A 78 7.46 -1.90 -1.22
C LEU A 78 8.37 -0.86 -1.88
N GLU A 79 9.69 -0.90 -1.63
CA GLU A 79 10.66 -0.05 -2.31
C GLU A 79 10.68 -0.30 -3.82
N ARG A 80 10.58 -1.56 -4.25
CA ARG A 80 10.50 -1.90 -5.67
C ARG A 80 9.22 -1.36 -6.30
N ILE A 81 8.10 -1.38 -5.57
CA ILE A 81 6.84 -0.79 -6.03
C ILE A 81 7.00 0.72 -6.18
N ASP A 82 7.49 1.41 -5.14
CA ASP A 82 7.72 2.86 -5.18
C ASP A 82 8.61 3.26 -6.36
N ASN A 83 9.73 2.57 -6.55
CA ASN A 83 10.64 2.82 -7.68
C ASN A 83 9.97 2.57 -9.04
N SER A 84 9.09 1.56 -9.15
CA SER A 84 8.37 1.27 -10.39
C SER A 84 7.33 2.35 -10.71
N LEU A 85 6.70 2.92 -9.68
CA LEU A 85 5.72 4.00 -9.83
C LEU A 85 6.41 5.34 -10.17
N SER A 86 7.57 5.63 -9.57
CA SER A 86 8.36 6.82 -9.90
C SER A 86 9.03 6.76 -11.27
N ALA A 87 9.33 5.56 -11.77
CA ALA A 87 9.90 5.36 -13.10
C ALA A 87 8.87 5.49 -14.24
N GLY A 88 7.58 5.68 -13.93
CA GLY A 88 6.49 5.82 -14.91
C GLY A 88 6.50 7.12 -15.72
N ASP A 89 7.39 8.08 -15.41
CA ASP A 89 7.58 9.34 -16.15
C ASP A 89 8.49 9.21 -17.39
N VAL A 90 8.48 8.06 -18.07
CA VAL A 90 9.18 7.90 -19.36
C VAL A 90 8.37 7.02 -20.32
N CYS A 91 7.43 7.63 -21.05
CA CYS A 91 7.46 7.80 -22.51
C CYS A 91 6.15 8.38 -23.04
#